data_AF-A0A3D1PEH6-F1
#
_entry.id   AF-A0A3D1PEH6-F1
#
_cell.length_a   1.000
_cell.length_b   1.000
_cell.length_c   1.000
_cell.angle_alpha   90.00
_cell.angle_beta   90.00
_cell.angle_gamma   90.00
#
_symmetry.space_group_name_H-M   'P 1'
#
loop_
_entity.id
_entity.type
_entity.pdbx_description
1 polymer ?
#
loop_
_entity_poly.entity_id
_entity_poly.type
_entity_poly.pdbx_seq_one_letter_code
_entity_poly.pdbx_strand_id
1 'polypeptide(L)'
;NFTQASSTGEINFYDWAGDSWVILFSHPKDFTPVCTTELGEVARIKPEFDKRNVKVLALSVDDINSHTGWIKDIEETQGTTLNYPILADPDRKVADLYDMIHPNA
;
A
#
# COMPACT_ATOMS: atom_id res chain seq x y z
N ASN A 1 -9.97 -7.54 12.22
CA ASN A 1 -10.58 -6.94 11.02
C ASN A 1 -10.52 -5.42 11.11
N PHE A 2 -10.32 -4.71 10.00
CA PHE A 2 -10.40 -3.25 9.93
C PHE A 2 -11.11 -2.82 8.64
N THR A 3 -11.61 -1.59 8.66
CA THR A 3 -12.05 -0.86 7.46
C THR A 3 -11.22 0.41 7.37
N GLN A 4 -10.64 0.66 6.19
CA GLN A 4 -9.82 1.85 5.92
C GLN A 4 -9.96 2.30 4.46
N ALA A 5 -9.81 3.60 4.21
CA ALA A 5 -9.81 4.15 2.86
C ALA A 5 -8.53 3.77 2.10
N SER A 6 -8.62 3.69 0.76
CA SER A 6 -7.47 3.38 -0.09
C SER A 6 -7.52 4.11 -1.43
N SER A 7 -6.43 4.06 -2.19
CA SER A 7 -6.34 4.59 -3.56
C SER A 7 -7.37 3.97 -4.53
N THR A 8 -8.01 2.85 -4.20
CA THR A 8 -9.04 2.19 -5.01
C THR A 8 -10.42 2.15 -4.33
N GLY A 9 -10.65 2.99 -3.32
CA GLY A 9 -11.90 3.02 -2.54
C GLY A 9 -11.76 2.41 -1.14
N GLU A 10 -12.85 2.34 -0.40
CA GLU A 10 -12.84 1.79 0.96
C GLU A 10 -12.62 0.26 0.94
N ILE A 11 -11.78 -0.23 1.85
CA ILE A 11 -11.44 -1.63 2.01
C ILE A 11 -11.86 -2.10 3.40
N ASN A 12 -12.77 -3.07 3.47
CA ASN A 12 -12.89 -3.98 4.62
C ASN A 12 -11.88 -5.11 4.43
N PHE A 13 -10.96 -5.29 5.37
CA PHE A 13 -9.78 -6.12 5.15
C PHE A 13 -10.11 -7.59 4.86
N TYR A 14 -10.98 -8.21 5.66
CA TYR A 14 -11.31 -9.62 5.45
C TYR A 14 -12.19 -9.85 4.22
N ASP A 15 -13.14 -8.95 3.94
CA ASP A 15 -13.97 -9.05 2.74
C ASP A 15 -13.13 -8.88 1.47
N TRP A 16 -12.18 -7.95 1.48
CA TRP A 16 -11.25 -7.72 0.37
C TRP A 16 -10.24 -8.85 0.20
N ALA A 17 -9.73 -9.41 1.31
CA ALA A 17 -8.82 -10.55 1.27
C ALA A 17 -9.51 -11.79 0.68
N GLY A 18 -10.72 -12.11 1.14
CA GLY A 18 -11.41 -13.35 0.77
C GLY A 18 -10.57 -14.59 1.15
N ASP A 19 -10.47 -15.56 0.25
CA ASP A 19 -9.69 -16.78 0.44
C ASP A 19 -8.21 -16.66 0.01
N SER A 20 -7.73 -15.44 -0.26
CA SER A 20 -6.35 -15.19 -0.68
C SER A 20 -5.44 -14.87 0.52
N TRP A 21 -4.17 -15.26 0.41
CA TRP A 21 -3.15 -14.71 1.30
C TRP A 21 -2.97 -13.21 1.01
N VAL A 22 -2.53 -12.44 2.01
CA VAL A 22 -2.29 -11.00 1.85
C VAL A 22 -0.89 -10.64 2.35
N ILE A 23 -0.13 -9.94 1.51
CA ILE A 23 1.04 -9.16 1.94
C ILE A 23 0.53 -7.75 2.23
N LEU A 24 0.49 -7.40 3.51
CA LEU A 24 0.32 -6.02 3.97
C LEU A 24 1.69 -5.47 4.34
N PHE A 25 2.12 -4.40 3.68
CA PHE A 25 3.40 -3.75 3.97
C PHE A 25 3.22 -2.24 4.06
N SER A 26 4.02 -1.60 4.91
CA SER A 26 3.98 -0.15 5.11
C SER A 26 5.19 0.54 4.50
N HIS A 27 5.02 1.79 4.10
CA HIS A 27 6.10 2.72 3.83
C HIS A 27 5.95 3.99 4.70
N PRO A 28 7.04 4.66 5.11
CA PRO A 28 6.94 5.78 6.06
C PRO A 28 6.21 7.00 5.52
N LYS A 29 6.42 7.35 4.25
CA LYS A 29 5.87 8.56 3.64
C LYS A 29 5.91 8.53 2.11
N ASP A 30 4.86 9.03 1.48
CA ASP A 30 4.81 9.33 0.06
C ASP A 30 5.90 10.33 -0.37
N PHE A 31 6.23 10.35 -1.66
CA PHE A 31 7.23 11.24 -2.26
C PHE A 31 8.65 11.10 -1.67
N THR A 32 9.00 9.91 -1.16
CA THR A 32 10.35 9.60 -0.69
C THR A 32 11.05 8.59 -1.60
N PRO A 33 12.35 8.76 -1.90
CA PRO A 33 12.99 8.08 -3.03
C PRO A 33 13.06 6.56 -2.86
N VAL A 34 13.32 6.06 -1.65
CA VAL A 34 13.39 4.61 -1.39
C VAL A 34 12.00 3.98 -1.56
N CYS A 35 10.98 4.57 -0.96
CA CYS A 35 9.60 4.06 -1.04
C CYS A 35 9.11 4.04 -2.50
N THR A 36 9.46 5.04 -3.31
CA THR A 36 9.13 5.06 -4.74
C THR A 36 9.69 3.84 -5.46
N THR A 37 10.95 3.47 -5.17
CA THR A 37 11.58 2.28 -5.78
C THR A 37 10.98 0.97 -5.28
N GLU A 38 10.64 0.88 -3.99
CA GLU A 38 10.06 -0.32 -3.39
C GLU A 38 8.66 -0.61 -3.93
N LEU A 39 7.79 0.42 -3.99
CA LEU A 39 6.44 0.26 -4.50
C LEU A 39 6.43 -0.08 -6.00
N GLY A 40 7.32 0.55 -6.78
CA GLY A 40 7.51 0.22 -8.19
C GLY A 40 7.97 -1.24 -8.38
N GLU A 41 8.96 -1.70 -7.62
CA GLU A 41 9.43 -3.08 -7.70
C GLU A 41 8.32 -4.09 -7.36
N VAL A 42 7.56 -3.84 -6.29
CA VAL A 42 6.42 -4.68 -5.92
C VAL A 42 5.36 -4.72 -7.04
N ALA A 43 5.12 -3.60 -7.73
CA ALA A 43 4.17 -3.56 -8.85
C ALA A 43 4.67 -4.39 -10.03
N ARG A 44 5.97 -4.34 -10.31
CA ARG A 44 6.65 -5.12 -11.35
C ARG A 44 6.58 -6.62 -11.07
N ILE A 45 6.75 -7.05 -9.82
CA ILE A 45 6.73 -8.47 -9.44
C ILE A 45 5.35 -8.97 -8.99
N LYS A 46 4.31 -8.11 -8.95
CA LYS A 46 2.94 -8.50 -8.61
C LYS A 46 2.44 -9.76 -9.35
N PRO A 47 2.73 -9.98 -10.64
CA PRO A 47 2.35 -11.22 -11.31
C PRO A 47 2.88 -12.50 -10.65
N GLU A 48 4.00 -12.44 -9.92
CA GLU A 48 4.51 -13.57 -9.15
C GLU A 48 3.69 -13.83 -7.88
N PHE A 49 3.20 -12.79 -7.22
CA PHE A 49 2.26 -12.93 -6.10
C PHE A 49 0.91 -13.48 -6.57
N ASP A 50 0.42 -13.00 -7.71
CA ASP A 50 -0.84 -13.46 -8.31
C ASP A 50 -0.80 -14.98 -8.63
N LYS A 51 0.31 -15.48 -9.19
CA LYS A 51 0.54 -16.93 -9.44
C LYS A 51 0.44 -17.78 -8.17
N ARG A 52 0.60 -17.18 -6.99
CA ARG A 52 0.59 -17.84 -5.68
C ARG A 52 -0.70 -17.58 -4.90
N ASN A 53 -1.72 -16.97 -5.52
CA ASN A 53 -2.95 -16.54 -4.86
C ASN A 53 -2.68 -15.61 -3.65
N VAL A 54 -1.74 -14.67 -3.83
CA VAL A 54 -1.37 -13.66 -2.83
C VAL A 54 -1.75 -12.28 -3.34
N LYS A 55 -2.55 -11.54 -2.55
CA LYS A 55 -2.86 -10.14 -2.79
C LYS A 55 -1.84 -9.23 -2.08
N VAL A 56 -1.63 -8.06 -2.64
CA VAL A 56 -0.69 -7.06 -2.11
C VAL A 56 -1.48 -5.80 -1.70
N LEU A 57 -1.13 -5.25 -0.55
CA LEU A 57 -1.74 -4.05 0.02
C LEU A 57 -0.62 -3.20 0.66
N ALA A 58 -0.42 -1.99 0.16
CA ALA A 58 0.49 -1.01 0.79
C ALA A 58 -0.25 -0.16 1.83
N LEU A 59 0.50 0.52 2.69
CA LEU A 59 -0.03 1.43 3.71
C LEU A 59 0.97 2.55 4.02
N SER A 60 0.49 3.78 4.16
CA SER A 60 1.16 4.82 4.95
C SER A 60 0.14 5.66 5.71
N VAL A 61 0.65 6.57 6.56
CA VAL A 61 -0.17 7.53 7.30
C VAL A 61 -0.51 8.79 6.49
N ASP A 62 -0.16 8.81 5.20
CA ASP A 62 -0.54 9.90 4.28
C ASP A 62 -2.02 9.77 3.87
N ASP A 63 -2.59 10.84 3.30
CA ASP A 63 -3.97 10.84 2.84
C ASP A 63 -4.14 10.35 1.39
N ILE A 64 -5.39 10.13 0.98
CA ILE A 64 -5.74 9.62 -0.37
C ILE A 64 -5.27 10.57 -1.48
N ASN A 65 -5.27 11.89 -1.22
CA ASN A 65 -4.85 12.87 -2.23
C ASN A 65 -3.35 12.77 -2.48
N SER A 66 -2.57 12.56 -1.41
CA SER A 66 -1.14 12.27 -1.48
C SER A 66 -0.87 11.03 -2.33
N HIS A 67 -1.53 9.91 -2.04
CA HIS A 67 -1.34 8.68 -2.81
C HIS A 67 -1.68 8.87 -4.30
N THR A 68 -2.79 9.55 -4.59
CA THR A 68 -3.25 9.76 -5.98
C THR A 68 -2.26 10.59 -6.79
N GLY A 69 -1.61 11.58 -6.16
CA GLY A 69 -0.52 12.33 -6.78
C GLY A 69 0.72 11.47 -6.97
N TRP A 70 1.15 10.80 -5.91
CA TRP A 70 2.41 10.05 -5.87
C TRP A 70 2.43 8.82 -6.76
N ILE A 71 1.29 8.16 -6.98
CA ILE A 71 1.17 7.05 -7.94
C ILE A 71 1.75 7.45 -9.30
N LYS A 72 1.43 8.65 -9.80
CA LYS A 72 1.94 9.12 -11.10
C LYS A 72 3.46 9.25 -11.12
N ASP A 73 4.05 9.72 -10.03
CA ASP A 73 5.50 9.84 -9.90
C ASP A 73 6.19 8.46 -9.88
N ILE A 74 5.58 7.47 -9.24
CA ILE A 74 6.06 6.07 -9.30
C ILE A 74 6.03 5.58 -10.75
N GLU A 75 4.92 5.79 -11.46
CA GLU A 75 4.79 5.34 -12.85
C GLU A 75 5.83 5.99 -13.77
N GLU A 76 5.99 7.30 -13.67
CA GLU A 76 6.94 8.07 -14.47
C GLU A 76 8.39 7.64 -14.21
N THR A 77 8.76 7.44 -12.94
CA THR A 77 10.16 7.19 -12.56
C THR A 77 10.55 5.71 -12.59
N GLN A 78 9.61 4.79 -12.33
CA GLN A 78 9.89 3.36 -12.25
C GLN A 78 9.50 2.61 -13.54
N GLY A 79 8.81 3.26 -14.47
CA GLY A 79 8.37 2.66 -15.73
C GLY A 79 7.35 1.53 -15.54
N THR A 80 6.60 1.56 -14.44
CA THR A 80 5.61 0.53 -14.10
C THR A 80 4.39 1.15 -13.42
N THR A 81 3.21 0.75 -13.88
CA THR A 81 1.92 1.16 -13.31
C THR A 81 1.71 0.52 -11.95
N LEU A 82 1.43 1.32 -10.92
CA LEU A 82 1.06 0.79 -9.62
C LEU A 82 -0.27 0.03 -9.75
N ASN A 83 -0.25 -1.27 -9.46
CA ASN A 83 -1.32 -2.20 -9.79
C ASN A 83 -1.92 -2.90 -8.55
N TYR A 84 -1.76 -2.29 -7.38
CA TYR A 84 -2.33 -2.71 -6.11
C TYR A 84 -2.67 -1.47 -5.25
N PRO A 85 -3.61 -1.60 -4.29
CA PRO A 85 -4.05 -0.47 -3.47
C PRO A 85 -3.02 -0.03 -2.42
N ILE A 86 -3.06 1.26 -2.09
CA ILE A 86 -2.39 1.86 -0.92
C ILE A 86 -3.48 2.31 0.06
N LEU A 87 -3.46 1.81 1.29
CA LEU A 87 -4.29 2.28 2.39
C LEU A 87 -3.82 3.66 2.84
N ALA A 88 -4.76 4.59 2.94
CA ALA A 88 -4.56 5.89 3.58
C ALA A 88 -4.94 5.77 5.05
N ASP A 89 -3.95 5.84 5.94
CA ASP A 89 -4.11 5.64 7.39
C ASP A 89 -3.78 6.91 8.21
N PRO A 90 -4.36 8.09 7.92
CA PRO A 90 -4.00 9.33 8.61
C PRO A 90 -4.43 9.33 10.09
N ASP A 91 -5.40 8.48 10.46
CA ASP A 91 -5.81 8.24 11.84
C ASP A 91 -4.94 7.20 12.56
N ARG A 92 -3.93 6.64 11.87
CA ARG A 92 -2.95 5.65 12.35
C ARG A 92 -3.55 4.34 12.84
N LYS A 93 -4.82 4.10 12.53
CA LYS A 93 -5.58 2.99 13.09
C LYS A 93 -4.99 1.64 12.71
N VAL A 94 -4.58 1.48 11.45
CA VAL A 94 -4.02 0.21 10.95
C VAL A 94 -2.54 0.11 11.30
N ALA A 95 -1.79 1.21 11.23
CA ALA A 95 -0.39 1.26 11.64
C ALA A 95 -0.22 0.89 13.12
N ASP A 96 -1.05 1.43 14.02
CA ASP A 96 -1.02 1.11 15.45
C ASP A 96 -1.48 -0.34 15.72
N LEU A 97 -2.49 -0.82 14.97
CA LEU A 97 -3.00 -2.20 15.12
C LEU A 97 -1.90 -3.26 14.88
N TYR A 98 -0.97 -2.97 13.98
CA TYR A 98 0.12 -3.88 13.61
C TYR A 98 1.50 -3.41 14.10
N ASP A 99 1.55 -2.43 15.02
CA ASP A 99 2.78 -1.92 15.62
C ASP A 99 3.84 -1.46 14.59
N MET A 100 3.37 -0.76 13.54
CA MET A 100 4.19 -0.28 12.42
C MET A 100 4.80 1.12 12.66
N ILE A 101 4.48 1.76 13.78
CA ILE A 101 5.02 3.08 14.15
C ILE A 101 6.28 2.89 15.00
N HIS A 102 7.44 3.28 14.46
CA HIS A 102 8.67 3.25 15.24
C HIS A 102 8.55 4.23 16.43
N PRO A 103 9.06 3.90 17.63
CA PRO A 103 8.99 4.78 18.82
C PRO A 103 9.62 6.18 18.66
N ASN A 104 10.34 6.42 17.56
CA ASN A 104 11.06 7.67 17.25
C ASN A 104 10.58 8.29 15.93
N ALA A 105 9.42 7.86 15.41
CA ALA A 105 8.81 8.36 14.18
C ALA A 105 8.15 9.73 14.38
#